data_AF-A0A1Y3NRP7-F1
#
_entry.id   AF-A0A1Y3NRP7-F1
#
_cell.length_a   1.000
_cell.length_b   1.000
_cell.length_c   1.000
_cell.angle_alpha   90.00
_cell.angle_beta   90.00
_cell.angle_gamma   90.00
#
_symmetry.space_group_name_H-M   'P 1'
#
loop_
_entity.id
_entity.type
_entity.pdbx_description
1 polymer ?
#
loop_
_entity_poly.entity_id
_entity_poly.type
_entity_poly.pdbx_seq_one_letter_code
_entity_poly.pdbx_strand_id
1 'polypeptide(L)'
;PAIRANRAGTRGFRAPEVLFKCVNQTVAIDVWSVGVILLCIFTQRFPFFNSNDDYEALLELGCIFGKRKMKYVAYVLERTYETNIPSIKDNSISFQELCSNLNPSKHIPKEGFDFLNRLLTLDPKARITAKDALYHPFLTHFDDEDSSNENNN
;
A
#
# COMPACT_ATOMS: atom_id res chain seq x y z
N PRO A 1 -17.88 -24.50 -4.92
CA PRO A 1 -18.78 -23.32 -4.84
C PRO A 1 -18.00 -22.02 -5.11
N ALA A 2 -18.51 -21.13 -5.98
CA ALA A 2 -17.89 -19.82 -6.19
C ALA A 2 -18.10 -18.96 -4.93
N ILE A 3 -17.02 -18.67 -4.21
CA ILE A 3 -17.08 -17.80 -3.02
C ILE A 3 -17.51 -16.40 -3.48
N ARG A 4 -18.68 -15.95 -3.00
CA ARG A 4 -19.18 -14.60 -3.20
C ARG A 4 -18.82 -13.77 -1.97
N ALA A 5 -17.81 -12.92 -2.11
CA ALA A 5 -17.46 -11.89 -1.12
C ALA A 5 -17.82 -10.51 -1.67
N ASN A 6 -18.11 -9.56 -0.78
CA ASN A 6 -18.36 -8.18 -1.17
C ASN A 6 -17.12 -7.60 -1.86
N ARG A 7 -17.31 -6.95 -3.01
CA ARG A 7 -16.24 -6.30 -3.79
C ARG A 7 -16.35 -4.77 -3.73
N ALA A 8 -16.48 -4.25 -2.51
CA ALA A 8 -16.56 -2.80 -2.30
C ALA A 8 -15.27 -2.10 -2.77
N GLY A 9 -15.38 -0.80 -3.07
CA GLY A 9 -14.26 0.05 -3.42
C GLY A 9 -13.95 0.16 -4.93
N THR A 10 -13.32 1.29 -5.27
CA THR A 10 -12.86 1.63 -6.62
C THR A 10 -11.68 0.74 -7.03
N ARG A 11 -11.64 0.30 -8.29
CA ARG A 11 -10.47 -0.44 -8.83
C ARG A 11 -9.19 0.37 -8.62
N GLY A 12 -8.09 -0.32 -8.35
CA GLY A 12 -6.80 0.29 -7.99
C GLY A 12 -6.65 0.66 -6.51
N PHE A 13 -7.74 0.78 -5.75
CA PHE A 13 -7.69 1.14 -4.31
C PHE A 13 -8.08 -0.01 -3.37
N ARG A 14 -8.47 -1.16 -3.92
CA ARG A 14 -8.93 -2.33 -3.15
C ARG A 14 -7.77 -2.98 -2.39
N ALA A 15 -8.04 -3.30 -1.12
CA ALA A 15 -7.10 -4.00 -0.26
C ALA A 15 -6.91 -5.47 -0.67
N PRO A 16 -5.77 -6.11 -0.30
CA PRO A 16 -5.48 -7.50 -0.65
C PRO A 16 -6.61 -8.46 -0.26
N GLU A 17 -7.18 -8.32 0.93
CA GLU A 17 -8.28 -9.16 1.42
C GLU A 17 -9.57 -9.03 0.59
N VAL A 18 -9.80 -7.88 -0.05
CA VAL A 18 -10.90 -7.68 -0.99
C VAL A 18 -10.61 -8.43 -2.29
N LEU A 19 -9.39 -8.28 -2.83
CA LEU A 19 -8.94 -8.94 -4.06
C LEU A 19 -8.91 -10.47 -3.93
N PHE A 20 -8.49 -10.97 -2.76
CA PHE A 20 -8.52 -12.38 -2.38
C PHE A 20 -9.94 -12.90 -2.03
N LYS A 21 -10.96 -12.04 -2.11
CA LYS A 21 -12.37 -12.39 -1.86
C LYS A 21 -12.55 -12.99 -0.46
N CYS A 22 -11.94 -12.38 0.54
CA CYS A 22 -12.20 -12.69 1.95
C CYS A 22 -13.61 -12.22 2.30
N VAL A 23 -14.36 -13.05 3.02
CA VAL A 23 -15.74 -12.73 3.44
C VAL A 23 -15.73 -11.69 4.55
N ASN A 24 -14.80 -11.83 5.50
CA ASN A 24 -14.66 -10.92 6.63
C ASN A 24 -13.75 -9.76 6.23
N GLN A 25 -14.36 -8.62 5.93
CA GLN A 25 -13.68 -7.36 5.64
C GLN A 25 -13.98 -6.37 6.76
N THR A 26 -12.98 -5.57 7.14
CA THR A 26 -13.07 -4.61 8.24
C THR A 26 -12.72 -3.21 7.73
N VAL A 27 -12.78 -2.20 8.60
CA VAL A 27 -12.32 -0.82 8.32
C VAL A 27 -10.83 -0.74 7.91
N ALA A 28 -10.06 -1.81 8.09
CA ALA A 28 -8.68 -1.88 7.61
C ALA A 28 -8.58 -1.71 6.08
N ILE A 29 -9.64 -2.02 5.32
CA ILE A 29 -9.65 -1.81 3.86
C ILE A 29 -9.50 -0.34 3.50
N ASP A 30 -10.06 0.56 4.31
CA ASP A 30 -10.00 2.00 4.09
C ASP A 30 -8.57 2.53 4.33
N VAL A 31 -7.88 1.99 5.34
CA VAL A 31 -6.49 2.31 5.63
C VAL A 31 -5.56 1.92 4.48
N TRP A 32 -5.82 0.79 3.83
CA TRP A 32 -5.09 0.42 2.62
C TRP A 32 -5.31 1.43 1.50
N SER A 33 -6.57 1.82 1.26
CA SER A 33 -6.89 2.82 0.23
C SER A 33 -6.20 4.16 0.50
N VAL A 34 -6.07 4.58 1.77
CA VAL A 34 -5.26 5.75 2.16
C VAL A 34 -3.79 5.56 1.81
N GLY A 35 -3.22 4.37 2.04
CA GLY A 35 -1.87 4.03 1.61
C GLY A 35 -1.66 4.14 0.09
N VAL A 36 -2.63 3.69 -0.71
CA VAL A 36 -2.58 3.83 -2.18
C VAL A 36 -2.64 5.31 -2.59
N ILE A 37 -3.49 6.12 -1.95
CA ILE A 37 -3.56 7.57 -2.20
C ILE A 37 -2.22 8.23 -1.87
N LEU A 38 -1.61 7.90 -0.72
CA LEU A 38 -0.31 8.44 -0.34
C LEU A 38 0.79 8.03 -1.33
N LEU A 39 0.77 6.79 -1.81
CA LEU A 39 1.67 6.32 -2.87
C LEU A 39 1.49 7.10 -4.17
N CYS A 40 0.24 7.41 -4.57
CA CYS A 40 -0.03 8.28 -5.72
C CYS A 40 0.60 9.67 -5.53
N ILE A 41 0.50 10.25 -4.33
CA ILE A 41 1.09 11.55 -4.00
C ILE A 41 2.62 11.51 -4.08
N PHE A 42 3.26 10.51 -3.46
CA PHE A 42 4.71 10.35 -3.45
C PHE A 42 5.27 10.15 -4.86
N THR A 43 4.58 9.38 -5.68
CA THR A 43 5.01 9.07 -7.05
C THR A 43 4.51 10.05 -8.10
N GLN A 44 3.62 10.99 -7.72
CA GLN A 44 2.87 11.88 -8.63
C GLN A 44 2.24 11.16 -9.83
N ARG A 45 1.77 9.93 -9.61
CA ARG A 45 1.07 9.13 -10.63
C ARG A 45 -0.31 8.75 -10.15
N PHE A 46 -1.29 9.00 -11.01
CA PHE A 46 -2.67 8.60 -10.79
C PHE A 46 -3.29 8.10 -12.10
N PRO A 47 -3.98 6.94 -12.08
CA PRO A 47 -4.00 5.97 -10.99
C PRO A 47 -2.64 5.28 -10.84
N PHE A 48 -2.25 4.92 -9.61
CA PHE A 48 -1.01 4.14 -9.41
C PHE A 48 -1.18 2.67 -9.83
N PHE A 49 -2.29 2.06 -9.43
CA PHE A 49 -2.71 0.73 -9.86
C PHE A 49 -3.86 0.87 -10.87
N ASN A 50 -3.71 0.28 -12.06
CA ASN A 50 -4.67 0.47 -13.17
C ASN A 50 -5.16 -0.87 -13.75
N SER A 51 -5.44 -1.82 -12.87
CA SER A 51 -5.92 -3.15 -13.25
C SER A 51 -7.37 -3.18 -13.73
N ASN A 52 -7.64 -3.99 -14.75
CA ASN A 52 -8.99 -4.20 -15.30
C ASN A 52 -9.82 -5.16 -14.45
N ASP A 53 -9.17 -6.07 -13.72
CA ASP A 53 -9.83 -7.03 -12.83
C ASP A 53 -9.01 -7.35 -11.57
N ASP A 54 -9.57 -8.19 -10.71
CA ASP A 54 -8.95 -8.54 -9.43
C ASP A 54 -7.68 -9.41 -9.61
N TYR A 55 -7.54 -10.14 -10.73
CA TYR A 55 -6.35 -10.95 -11.02
C TYR A 55 -5.19 -10.08 -11.45
N GLU A 56 -5.41 -9.14 -12.37
CA GLU A 56 -4.41 -8.13 -12.74
C GLU A 56 -3.98 -7.33 -11.51
N ALA A 57 -4.92 -6.96 -10.63
CA ALA A 57 -4.59 -6.21 -9.40
C ALA A 57 -3.66 -7.02 -8.48
N LEU A 58 -3.90 -8.32 -8.33
CA LEU A 58 -3.02 -9.21 -7.57
C LEU A 58 -1.64 -9.39 -8.24
N LEU A 59 -1.54 -9.27 -9.56
CA LEU A 59 -0.25 -9.26 -10.27
C LEU A 59 0.50 -7.94 -10.04
N GLU A 60 -0.19 -6.79 -10.12
CA GLU A 60 0.41 -5.48 -9.80
C GLU A 60 0.97 -5.43 -8.37
N LEU A 61 0.21 -5.94 -7.39
CA LEU A 61 0.70 -6.09 -6.02
C LEU A 61 1.90 -7.05 -5.96
N GLY A 62 1.86 -8.15 -6.72
CA GLY A 62 2.98 -9.07 -6.86
C GLY A 62 4.26 -8.40 -7.34
N CYS A 63 4.18 -7.49 -8.31
CA CYS A 63 5.34 -6.75 -8.82
C CYS A 63 6.03 -5.88 -7.76
N ILE A 64 5.30 -5.44 -6.73
CA ILE A 64 5.83 -4.58 -5.66
C ILE A 64 6.26 -5.42 -4.45
N PHE A 65 5.38 -6.31 -3.97
CA PHE A 65 5.60 -7.06 -2.74
C PHE A 65 6.37 -8.38 -2.94
N GLY A 66 6.46 -8.86 -4.17
CA GLY A 66 7.13 -10.10 -4.53
C GLY A 66 6.36 -11.36 -4.14
N LYS A 67 6.73 -12.50 -4.76
CA LYS A 67 6.04 -13.79 -4.60
C LYS A 67 5.97 -14.25 -3.15
N ARG A 68 7.06 -14.11 -2.38
CA ARG A 68 7.13 -14.65 -1.00
C ARG A 68 6.12 -14.00 -0.07
N LYS A 69 6.03 -12.66 -0.07
CA LYS A 69 5.07 -11.93 0.77
C LYS A 69 3.63 -12.14 0.29
N MET A 70 3.40 -12.19 -1.02
CA MET A 70 2.07 -12.48 -1.57
C MET A 70 1.57 -13.89 -1.22
N LYS A 71 2.44 -14.90 -1.29
CA LYS A 71 2.14 -16.26 -0.85
C LYS A 71 1.84 -16.32 0.65
N TYR A 72 2.65 -15.63 1.46
CA TYR A 72 2.45 -15.57 2.90
C TYR A 72 1.11 -14.92 3.27
N VAL A 73 0.77 -13.75 2.72
CA VAL A 73 -0.53 -13.11 3.03
C VAL A 73 -1.70 -13.94 2.51
N ALA A 74 -1.58 -14.56 1.34
CA ALA A 74 -2.63 -15.45 0.85
C ALA A 74 -2.88 -16.62 1.82
N TYR A 75 -1.80 -17.24 2.32
CA TYR A 75 -1.90 -18.30 3.33
C TYR A 75 -2.59 -17.81 4.62
N VAL A 76 -2.18 -16.66 5.16
CA VAL A 76 -2.80 -16.04 6.35
C VAL A 76 -4.29 -15.76 6.15
N LEU A 77 -4.69 -15.43 4.93
CA LEU A 77 -6.08 -15.15 4.54
C LEU A 77 -6.87 -16.41 4.14
N GLU A 78 -6.30 -17.61 4.34
CA GLU A 78 -6.88 -18.90 3.94
C GLU A 78 -7.21 -18.95 2.43
N ARG A 79 -6.25 -18.47 1.64
CA ARG A 79 -6.30 -18.39 0.17
C ARG A 79 -4.99 -18.90 -0.42
N THR A 80 -4.92 -18.91 -1.74
CA THR A 80 -3.73 -19.33 -2.48
C THR A 80 -3.36 -18.25 -3.48
N TYR A 81 -2.06 -17.96 -3.56
CA TYR A 81 -1.49 -17.08 -4.57
C TYR A 81 -0.36 -17.83 -5.26
N GLU A 82 -0.53 -18.12 -6.55
CA GLU A 82 0.48 -18.76 -7.38
C GLU A 82 0.62 -17.98 -8.68
N THR A 83 1.85 -17.81 -9.14
CA THR A 83 2.14 -17.10 -10.38
C THR A 83 3.42 -17.65 -11.01
N ASN A 84 3.35 -17.90 -12.31
CA ASN A 84 4.47 -18.30 -13.15
C ASN A 84 5.02 -17.11 -13.97
N ILE A 85 4.54 -15.89 -13.72
CA ILE A 85 5.00 -14.70 -14.44
C ILE A 85 6.46 -14.40 -14.07
N PRO A 86 7.39 -14.37 -15.05
CA PRO A 86 8.82 -14.19 -14.77
C PRO A 86 9.18 -12.81 -14.22
N SER A 87 8.44 -11.77 -14.60
CA SER A 87 8.69 -10.39 -14.15
C SER A 87 8.38 -10.17 -12.66
N ILE A 88 7.58 -11.04 -12.04
CA ILE A 88 7.31 -10.99 -10.61
C ILE A 88 8.47 -11.65 -9.86
N LYS A 89 9.29 -10.82 -9.20
CA LYS A 89 10.43 -11.25 -8.39
C LYS A 89 9.97 -11.95 -7.11
N ASP A 90 10.87 -12.72 -6.49
CA ASP A 90 10.57 -13.40 -5.22
C ASP A 90 10.42 -12.44 -4.03
N ASN A 91 11.27 -11.41 -3.99
CA ASN A 91 11.35 -10.45 -2.91
C ASN A 91 10.71 -9.11 -3.32
N SER A 92 10.21 -8.36 -2.32
CA SER A 92 9.66 -7.02 -2.53
C SER A 92 10.71 -6.01 -2.93
N ILE A 93 10.34 -5.05 -3.76
CA ILE A 93 11.05 -3.76 -3.87
C ILE A 93 10.64 -2.88 -2.68
N SER A 94 11.55 -2.03 -2.20
CA SER A 94 11.21 -1.08 -1.14
C SER A 94 10.39 0.08 -1.71
N PHE A 95 9.49 0.68 -0.92
CA PHE A 95 8.77 1.88 -1.36
C PHE A 95 9.70 3.06 -1.60
N GLN A 96 10.84 3.13 -0.89
CA GLN A 96 11.87 4.13 -1.14
C GLN A 96 12.46 3.97 -2.55
N GLU A 97 12.93 2.78 -2.90
CA GLU A 97 13.44 2.49 -4.25
C GLU A 97 12.38 2.75 -5.33
N LEU A 98 11.15 2.28 -5.10
CA LEU A 98 10.04 2.48 -6.03
C LEU A 98 9.76 3.97 -6.26
N CYS A 99 9.62 4.76 -5.20
CA CYS A 99 9.34 6.19 -5.31
C CYS A 99 10.51 6.96 -5.91
N SER A 100 11.76 6.65 -5.53
CA SER A 100 12.95 7.29 -6.12
C SER A 100 13.09 7.01 -7.62
N ASN A 101 12.72 5.82 -8.09
CA ASN A 101 12.73 5.51 -9.53
C ASN A 101 11.60 6.22 -10.28
N LEU A 102 10.44 6.32 -9.66
CA LEU A 102 9.23 6.85 -10.28
C LEU A 102 9.15 8.38 -10.23
N ASN A 103 9.68 9.00 -9.18
CA ASN A 103 9.68 10.44 -8.96
C ASN A 103 11.00 10.90 -8.30
N PRO A 104 12.13 10.89 -9.03
CA PRO A 104 13.45 11.15 -8.46
C PRO A 104 13.63 12.53 -7.84
N SER A 105 12.84 13.53 -8.28
CA SER A 105 12.94 14.91 -7.81
C SER A 105 12.22 15.16 -6.48
N LYS A 106 11.35 14.26 -6.03
CA LYS A 106 10.58 14.43 -4.81
C LYS A 106 11.38 13.94 -3.61
N HIS A 107 11.70 14.85 -2.70
CA HIS A 107 12.20 14.49 -1.38
C HIS A 107 11.04 13.96 -0.52
N ILE A 108 11.22 12.78 0.05
CA ILE A 108 10.28 12.13 0.98
C ILE A 108 11.07 11.74 2.23
N PRO A 109 10.67 12.20 3.43
CA PRO A 109 11.36 11.87 4.67
C PRO A 109 11.24 10.38 5.01
N LYS A 110 12.14 9.85 5.84
CA LYS A 110 12.15 8.43 6.24
C LYS A 110 10.84 8.02 6.90
N GLU A 111 10.29 8.91 7.71
CA GLU A 111 9.02 8.78 8.41
C GLU A 111 7.87 8.62 7.41
N GLY A 112 7.94 9.26 6.25
CA GLY A 112 6.96 9.10 5.18
C GLY A 112 6.96 7.70 4.58
N PHE A 113 8.16 7.12 4.37
CA PHE A 113 8.26 5.73 3.95
C PHE A 113 7.87 4.74 5.04
N ASP A 114 8.19 4.99 6.32
CA ASP A 114 7.72 4.16 7.43
C ASP A 114 6.19 4.16 7.49
N PHE A 115 5.58 5.34 7.40
CA PHE A 115 4.12 5.50 7.40
C PHE A 115 3.48 4.74 6.24
N LEU A 116 4.02 4.90 5.03
CA LEU A 116 3.53 4.20 3.84
C LEU A 116 3.62 2.68 3.98
N ASN A 117 4.73 2.16 4.54
CA ASN A 117 4.87 0.72 4.81
C ASN A 117 3.80 0.20 5.79
N ARG A 118 3.47 0.99 6.83
CA ARG A 118 2.45 0.62 7.82
C ARG A 118 1.04 0.64 7.24
N LEU A 119 0.72 1.62 6.38
CA LEU A 119 -0.56 1.69 5.66
C LEU A 119 -0.71 0.55 4.64
N LEU A 120 0.33 0.29 3.85
CA LEU A 120 0.35 -0.74 2.81
C LEU A 120 0.85 -2.10 3.33
N THR A 121 0.55 -2.41 4.59
CA THR A 121 0.78 -3.74 5.15
C THR A 121 -0.25 -4.73 4.60
N LEU A 122 0.25 -5.83 4.02
CA LEU A 122 -0.58 -6.81 3.32
C LEU A 122 -1.58 -7.52 4.25
N ASP A 123 -1.12 -7.97 5.42
CA ASP A 123 -1.99 -8.59 6.43
C ASP A 123 -2.86 -7.51 7.10
N PRO A 124 -4.20 -7.55 6.94
CA PRO A 124 -5.08 -6.54 7.51
C PRO A 124 -5.06 -6.51 9.04
N LYS A 125 -4.66 -7.59 9.73
CA LYS A 125 -4.55 -7.61 11.20
C LYS A 125 -3.28 -6.93 11.71
N ALA A 126 -2.23 -6.90 10.89
CA ALA A 126 -0.96 -6.24 11.21
C ALA A 126 -0.90 -4.79 10.67
N ARG A 127 -1.81 -4.42 9.79
CA ARG A 127 -1.94 -3.07 9.23
C ARG A 127 -2.26 -2.07 10.34
N ILE A 128 -1.61 -0.91 10.32
CA ILE A 128 -1.85 0.16 11.30
C ILE A 128 -3.33 0.54 11.30
N THR A 129 -3.89 0.88 12.47
CA THR A 129 -5.26 1.37 12.54
C THR A 129 -5.33 2.85 12.17
N ALA A 130 -6.49 3.33 11.72
CA ALA A 130 -6.68 4.76 11.46
C ALA A 130 -6.39 5.61 12.71
N LYS A 131 -6.76 5.12 13.90
CA LYS A 131 -6.47 5.78 15.18
C LYS A 131 -4.97 5.91 15.41
N ASP A 132 -4.21 4.82 15.27
CA ASP A 132 -2.77 4.84 15.52
C ASP A 132 -2.01 5.61 14.43
N ALA A 133 -2.53 5.61 13.21
CA ALA A 133 -1.97 6.37 12.09
C ALA A 133 -1.94 7.88 12.38
N LEU A 134 -2.95 8.42 13.06
CA LEU A 134 -3.00 9.84 13.44
C LEU A 134 -1.87 10.26 14.39
N TYR A 135 -1.28 9.32 15.13
CA TYR A 135 -0.17 9.58 16.05
C TYR A 135 1.20 9.27 15.42
N HIS A 136 1.23 8.93 14.12
CA HIS A 136 2.48 8.59 13.47
C HIS A 136 3.40 9.82 13.33
N PRO A 137 4.74 9.70 13.50
CA PRO A 137 5.67 10.81 13.35
C PRO A 137 5.52 11.61 12.05
N PHE A 138 5.26 10.91 10.94
CA PHE A 138 4.99 11.55 9.64
C PHE A 138 3.82 12.54 9.63
N LEU A 139 2.82 12.34 10.50
CA LEU A 139 1.66 13.22 10.59
C LEU A 139 1.72 14.22 11.75
N THR A 140 2.66 14.06 12.67
CA THR A 140 2.71 14.82 13.93
C THR A 140 3.89 15.79 14.00
N HIS A 141 4.90 15.64 13.15
CA HIS A 141 6.07 16.54 13.07
C HIS A 141 5.98 17.56 11.92
N PHE A 142 4.78 18.05 11.59
CA PHE A 142 4.63 19.09 10.55
C PHE A 142 5.09 20.48 11.00
N ASP A 143 5.15 20.74 12.30
CA ASP A 143 5.26 22.11 12.83
C ASP A 143 6.71 22.63 12.99
N ASP A 144 7.73 21.77 12.82
CA ASP A 144 9.11 22.14 13.14
C ASP A 144 9.86 22.86 11.99
N GLU A 145 9.41 22.77 10.74
CA GLU A 145 10.13 23.37 9.59
C GLU A 145 9.68 24.80 9.23
N ASP A 146 8.42 25.19 9.45
CA ASP A 146 7.90 26.51 9.06
C ASP A 146 8.30 27.66 10.03
N SER A 147 8.76 27.33 11.24
CA SER A 147 9.10 28.31 12.28
C SER A 147 10.52 28.91 12.17
N SER A 148 11.33 28.47 11.20
CA SER A 148 12.75 28.86 11.09
C SER A 148 13.07 29.88 9.98
N ASN A 149 12.09 30.29 9.15
CA ASN A 149 12.31 31.19 8.01
C ASN A 149 11.81 32.64 8.19
N GLU A 150 11.28 33.03 9.36
CA GLU A 150 10.77 34.40 9.58
C GLU A 150 11.76 35.37 10.27
N ASN A 151 12.98 34.96 10.62
CA ASN A 151 13.93 35.82 11.37
C ASN A 151 15.13 36.36 10.58
N ASN A 152 15.07 36.40 9.23
CA ASN A 152 16.10 37.05 8.40
C ASN A 152 15.48 38.01 7.37
N ASN A 153 14.88 39.10 7.83
CA ASN A 153 14.65 40.31 7.03
C ASN A 153 14.66 41.57 7.91
#